data_AF-A0A7R9KJQ9-F1
#
_entry.id   AF-A0A7R9KJQ9-F1
#
_cell.length_a   1.000
_cell.length_b   1.000
_cell.length_c   1.000
_cell.angle_alpha   90.00
_cell.angle_beta   90.00
_cell.angle_gamma   90.00
#
_symmetry.space_group_name_H-M   'P 1'
#
loop_
_entity.id
_entity.type
_entity.pdbx_description
1 polymer ?
#
loop_
_entity_poly.entity_id
_entity_poly.type
_entity_poly.pdbx_seq_one_letter_code
_entity_poly.pdbx_strand_id
1 'polypeptide(L)'
;MQSLHRLYSQKRKDDRRRAKPKPRPRGRGKQAVPEENVVQRVNCHFCSVSFVTTKLDVNNLCYNPGKNVTASDADYLTTCSATSRYCMVDITRLGGGLIGVDRKCGGSTCNYFCISKGYGTEIETCTFCCPGKPVIDPDLLEEGEAPPLYKCPEYSHV
;
A
#
# COMPACT_ATOMS: atom_id res chain seq x y z
N MET A 1 37.79 43.14 57.55
CA MET A 1 37.06 42.60 58.73
C MET A 1 37.30 41.10 58.79
N GLN A 2 38.26 40.70 59.61
CA GLN A 2 38.55 39.30 59.97
C GLN A 2 37.66 38.91 61.16
N SER A 3 37.13 37.69 61.15
CA SER A 3 36.74 36.89 62.34
C SER A 3 36.40 35.48 61.84
N LEU A 4 37.33 34.52 61.83
CA LEU A 4 37.66 33.59 62.93
C LEU A 4 36.39 32.94 63.52
N HIS A 5 36.02 31.74 63.06
CA HIS A 5 36.38 30.43 63.63
C HIS A 5 36.12 30.32 65.14
N ARG A 6 35.19 29.43 65.53
CA ARG A 6 35.26 28.49 66.69
C ARG A 6 33.85 27.93 66.98
N LEU A 7 33.58 26.64 66.77
CA LEU A 7 33.65 25.49 67.73
C LEU A 7 32.38 24.65 67.44
N TYR A 8 32.25 23.34 67.58
CA TYR A 8 32.96 22.33 68.35
C TYR A 8 32.58 20.96 67.75
N SER A 9 33.53 20.02 67.76
CA SER A 9 33.41 18.61 67.40
C SER A 9 32.55 17.82 68.41
N GLN A 10 31.90 16.72 67.98
CA GLN A 10 31.77 15.41 68.67
C GLN A 10 30.39 14.73 68.56
N LYS A 11 30.35 13.58 67.85
CA LYS A 11 29.81 12.25 68.27
C LYS A 11 29.51 11.44 67.01
N ARG A 12 30.40 10.53 66.60
CA ARG A 12 30.50 9.11 67.01
C ARG A 12 29.19 8.33 66.87
N LYS A 13 29.23 7.40 65.90
CA LYS A 13 28.71 6.01 65.91
C LYS A 13 27.19 5.85 65.85
N ASP A 14 26.70 5.34 64.72
CA ASP A 14 25.92 4.10 64.64
C ASP A 14 25.68 3.78 63.15
N ASP A 15 26.40 2.81 62.60
CA ASP A 15 26.06 1.38 62.57
C ASP A 15 24.98 1.02 61.53
N ARG A 16 25.45 0.38 60.48
CA ARG A 16 24.81 -0.65 59.64
C ARG A 16 23.28 -0.68 59.68
N ARG A 17 22.63 -0.36 58.56
CA ARG A 17 21.46 -1.12 58.08
C ARG A 17 21.15 -0.91 56.59
N ARG A 18 21.28 -2.03 55.87
CA ARG A 18 20.48 -2.46 54.70
C ARG A 18 20.72 -1.72 53.37
N ALA A 19 21.81 -2.11 52.71
CA ALA A 19 21.83 -2.12 51.24
C ALA A 19 20.67 -3.02 50.74
N LYS A 20 19.69 -2.42 50.05
CA LYS A 20 18.65 -3.18 49.35
C LYS A 20 19.29 -3.93 48.17
N PRO A 21 18.94 -5.20 47.92
CA PRO A 21 19.43 -5.93 46.76
C PRO A 21 18.95 -5.25 45.48
N LYS A 22 19.90 -4.95 44.58
CA LYS A 22 19.59 -4.47 43.22
C LYS A 22 18.70 -5.51 42.52
N PRO A 23 17.60 -5.08 41.86
CA PRO A 23 16.79 -5.99 41.06
C PRO A 23 17.64 -6.56 39.92
N ARG A 24 17.67 -7.89 39.80
CA ARG A 24 18.26 -8.59 38.66
C ARG A 24 17.52 -8.14 37.39
N PRO A 25 18.21 -7.75 36.30
CA PRO A 25 17.55 -7.56 35.01
C PRO A 25 16.93 -8.90 34.61
N ARG A 26 15.59 -8.95 34.62
CA ARG A 26 14.83 -10.07 34.10
C ARG A 26 15.21 -10.27 32.64
N GLY A 27 15.32 -11.54 32.28
CA GLY A 27 15.92 -12.02 31.05
C GLY A 27 15.46 -11.25 29.83
N ARG A 28 16.41 -11.10 28.90
CA ARG A 28 16.21 -10.86 27.48
C ARG A 28 14.89 -11.47 27.04
N GLY A 29 13.85 -10.62 26.98
CA GLY A 29 12.75 -10.87 26.07
C GLY A 29 13.40 -11.09 24.71
N LYS A 30 13.04 -12.18 24.05
CA LYS A 30 13.22 -12.30 22.61
C LYS A 30 12.58 -11.04 22.04
N GLN A 31 13.40 -10.05 21.69
CA GLN A 31 12.94 -8.93 20.89
C GLN A 31 12.48 -9.59 19.61
N ALA A 32 11.16 -9.63 19.40
CA ALA A 32 10.62 -9.83 18.08
C ALA A 32 11.38 -8.84 17.19
N VAL A 33 12.14 -9.39 16.24
CA VAL A 33 12.76 -8.58 15.19
C VAL A 33 11.62 -7.73 14.63
N PRO A 34 11.74 -6.40 14.57
CA PRO A 34 10.75 -5.59 13.91
C PRO A 34 10.60 -6.16 12.51
N GLU A 35 9.40 -6.60 12.17
CA GLU A 35 9.00 -6.96 10.82
C GLU A 35 9.55 -5.87 9.90
N GLU A 36 10.65 -6.20 9.22
CA GLU A 36 11.32 -5.29 8.32
C GLU A 36 10.23 -4.88 7.32
N ASN A 37 9.99 -3.57 7.20
CA ASN A 37 9.00 -3.01 6.29
C ASN A 37 9.44 -3.33 4.85
N VAL A 38 9.28 -4.58 4.43
CA VAL A 38 9.49 -5.00 3.06
C VAL A 38 8.49 -4.16 2.28
N VAL A 39 8.99 -3.19 1.54
CA VAL A 39 8.18 -2.32 0.69
C VAL A 39 7.60 -3.21 -0.38
N GLN A 40 6.44 -3.81 -0.10
CA GLN A 40 5.75 -4.70 -1.01
C GLN A 40 5.34 -3.88 -2.24
N ARG A 41 6.11 -4.04 -3.31
CA ARG A 41 5.80 -3.48 -4.61
C ARG A 41 4.60 -4.22 -5.17
N VAL A 42 3.82 -3.52 -5.99
CA VAL A 42 2.66 -4.09 -6.65
C VAL A 42 2.83 -4.07 -8.16
N ASN A 43 2.27 -5.08 -8.80
CA ASN A 43 2.09 -5.20 -10.23
C ASN A 43 0.65 -4.82 -10.57
N CYS A 44 0.49 -3.98 -11.59
CA CYS A 44 -0.79 -3.51 -12.10
C CYS A 44 -0.85 -3.63 -13.62
N HIS A 45 -2.04 -3.86 -14.19
CA HIS A 45 -2.23 -3.68 -15.62
C HIS A 45 -2.08 -2.20 -15.98
N PHE A 46 -1.25 -1.90 -16.97
CA PHE A 46 -1.01 -0.55 -17.49
C PHE A 46 -1.34 -0.51 -18.98
N CYS A 47 -2.47 0.11 -19.32
CA CYS A 47 -2.97 0.16 -20.69
C CYS A 47 -4.06 1.23 -20.81
N SER A 48 -4.34 1.67 -22.04
CA SER A 48 -5.40 2.62 -22.32
C SER A 48 -6.12 2.25 -23.60
N VAL A 49 -7.45 2.29 -23.59
CA VAL A 49 -8.30 1.99 -24.76
C VAL A 49 -9.42 3.01 -24.87
N SER A 50 -9.68 3.48 -26.09
CA SER A 50 -10.75 4.43 -26.40
C SER A 50 -11.70 3.85 -27.45
N PHE A 51 -13.00 3.97 -27.17
CA PHE A 51 -14.12 3.55 -28.00
C PHE A 51 -14.87 4.74 -28.62
N VAL A 52 -14.24 5.92 -28.66
CA VAL A 52 -14.86 7.11 -29.28
C VAL A 52 -14.99 6.93 -30.79
N THR A 53 -13.98 6.35 -31.43
CA THR A 53 -13.92 6.12 -32.89
C THR A 53 -14.01 4.66 -33.28
N THR A 54 -13.90 3.74 -32.31
CA THR A 54 -13.90 2.30 -32.52
C THR A 54 -15.08 1.66 -31.80
N LYS A 55 -15.58 0.53 -32.32
CA LYS A 55 -16.65 -0.21 -31.64
C LYS A 55 -16.11 -0.78 -30.32
N LEU A 56 -16.96 -0.81 -29.29
CA LEU A 56 -16.65 -1.51 -28.05
C LEU A 56 -16.34 -2.98 -28.34
N ASP A 57 -15.11 -3.39 -28.06
CA ASP A 57 -14.67 -4.77 -28.14
C ASP A 57 -14.54 -5.36 -26.73
N VAL A 58 -15.48 -6.25 -26.39
CA VAL A 58 -15.51 -6.93 -25.09
C VAL A 58 -14.36 -7.93 -24.89
N ASN A 59 -13.66 -8.29 -25.97
CA ASN A 59 -12.49 -9.16 -25.92
C ASN A 59 -11.18 -8.39 -25.84
N ASN A 60 -11.23 -7.05 -25.89
CA ASN A 60 -10.05 -6.22 -25.71
C ASN A 60 -9.49 -6.47 -24.29
N LEU A 61 -8.25 -6.99 -24.23
CA LEU A 61 -7.62 -7.39 -22.98
C LEU A 61 -7.30 -6.22 -22.05
N CYS A 62 -7.19 -4.99 -22.58
CA CYS A 62 -7.08 -3.80 -21.74
C CYS A 62 -8.40 -3.46 -21.06
N TYR A 63 -9.51 -3.55 -21.79
CA TYR A 63 -10.84 -3.37 -21.22
C TYR A 63 -11.18 -4.47 -20.21
N ASN A 64 -11.04 -5.74 -20.64
CA ASN A 64 -11.41 -6.92 -19.88
C ASN A 64 -10.25 -7.93 -19.77
N PRO A 65 -9.28 -7.70 -18.85
CA PRO A 65 -8.14 -8.60 -18.67
C PRO A 65 -8.55 -9.98 -18.16
N GLY A 66 -9.72 -10.11 -17.53
CA GLY A 66 -10.27 -11.38 -17.06
C GLY A 66 -10.60 -12.37 -18.19
N LYS A 67 -10.78 -11.89 -19.43
CA LYS A 67 -11.02 -12.76 -20.61
C LYS A 67 -9.87 -13.71 -20.89
N ASN A 68 -8.64 -13.23 -20.72
CA ASN A 68 -7.45 -14.05 -20.84
C ASN A 68 -6.38 -13.47 -19.92
N VAL A 69 -6.36 -13.96 -18.68
CA VAL A 69 -5.45 -13.45 -17.63
C VAL A 69 -4.00 -13.64 -18.04
N THR A 70 -3.65 -14.79 -18.63
CA THR A 70 -2.27 -15.08 -19.05
C THR A 70 -1.78 -14.11 -20.14
N ALA A 71 -2.60 -13.87 -21.16
CA ALA A 71 -2.25 -12.93 -22.23
C ALA A 71 -2.23 -11.48 -21.74
N SER A 72 -3.24 -11.07 -20.96
CA SER A 72 -3.29 -9.71 -20.41
C SER A 72 -2.15 -9.43 -19.43
N ASP A 73 -1.72 -10.43 -18.66
CA ASP A 73 -0.56 -10.30 -17.79
C ASP A 73 0.73 -10.15 -18.60
N ALA A 74 0.89 -10.92 -19.68
CA ALA A 74 2.06 -10.81 -20.55
C ALA A 74 2.15 -9.43 -21.24
N ASP A 75 1.02 -8.88 -21.68
CA ASP A 75 1.00 -7.65 -22.48
C ASP A 75 0.95 -6.37 -21.64
N TYR A 76 0.27 -6.38 -20.50
CA TYR A 76 -0.07 -5.16 -19.77
C TYR A 76 0.37 -5.16 -18.31
N LEU A 77 0.79 -6.28 -17.72
CA LEU A 77 1.23 -6.27 -16.33
C LEU A 77 2.59 -5.58 -16.22
N THR A 78 2.64 -4.53 -15.39
CA THR A 78 3.87 -3.80 -15.12
C THR A 78 4.09 -3.64 -13.63
N THR A 79 5.35 -3.62 -13.23
CA THR A 79 5.74 -3.35 -11.85
C THR A 79 5.66 -1.87 -11.56
N CYS A 80 4.86 -1.51 -10.56
CA CYS A 80 4.69 -0.14 -10.13
C CYS A 80 5.88 0.38 -9.32
N SER A 81 5.93 1.70 -9.16
CA SER A 81 6.92 2.35 -8.31
C SER A 81 6.84 1.86 -6.86
N ALA A 82 7.94 2.00 -6.11
CA ALA A 82 7.99 1.58 -4.69
C ALA A 82 7.00 2.32 -3.78
N THR A 83 6.48 3.49 -4.19
CA THR A 83 5.48 4.26 -3.45
C THR A 83 4.05 3.88 -3.81
N SER A 84 3.86 3.14 -4.91
CA SER A 84 2.55 2.68 -5.37
C SER A 84 2.08 1.48 -4.54
N ARG A 85 0.85 1.56 -4.04
CA ARG A 85 0.23 0.48 -3.26
C ARG A 85 -1.05 -0.06 -3.88
N TYR A 86 -1.61 0.64 -4.86
CA TYR A 86 -2.89 0.32 -5.49
C TYR A 86 -2.77 0.35 -7.00
N CYS A 87 -3.70 -0.31 -7.69
CA CYS A 87 -3.96 -0.09 -9.10
C CYS A 87 -5.16 0.85 -9.26
N MET A 88 -5.12 1.70 -10.26
CA MET A 88 -6.19 2.62 -10.63
C MET A 88 -6.77 2.24 -11.98
N VAL A 89 -8.09 2.37 -12.09
CA VAL A 89 -8.83 2.21 -13.35
C VAL A 89 -9.74 3.43 -13.52
N ASP A 90 -9.49 4.22 -14.55
CA ASP A 90 -10.35 5.33 -14.92
C ASP A 90 -11.28 4.89 -16.04
N ILE A 91 -12.59 4.92 -15.76
CA ILE A 91 -13.64 4.62 -16.71
C ILE A 91 -14.24 5.93 -17.18
N THR A 92 -14.12 6.20 -18.49
CA THR A 92 -14.67 7.41 -19.11
C THR A 92 -15.98 7.09 -19.82
N ARG A 93 -17.02 7.87 -19.54
CA ARG A 93 -18.34 7.78 -20.14
C ARG A 93 -18.73 9.10 -20.81
N LEU A 94 -19.46 9.00 -21.92
CA LEU A 94 -20.08 10.12 -22.64
C LEU A 94 -21.58 9.89 -22.68
N GLY A 95 -22.37 10.73 -22.02
CA GLY A 95 -23.83 10.55 -21.93
C GLY A 95 -24.23 9.19 -21.34
N GLY A 96 -23.44 8.68 -20.37
CA GLY A 96 -23.62 7.35 -19.76
C GLY A 96 -23.05 6.17 -20.56
N GLY A 97 -22.71 6.35 -21.84
CA GLY A 97 -22.07 5.32 -22.66
C GLY A 97 -20.57 5.21 -22.39
N LEU A 98 -20.04 3.99 -22.27
CA LEU A 98 -18.60 3.74 -22.10
C LEU A 98 -17.82 4.18 -23.35
N ILE A 99 -16.86 5.08 -23.18
CA ILE A 99 -16.00 5.58 -24.27
C ILE A 99 -14.51 5.36 -24.05
N GLY A 100 -14.09 4.93 -22.86
CA GLY A 100 -12.69 4.60 -22.64
C GLY A 100 -12.41 4.00 -21.28
N VAL A 101 -11.29 3.28 -21.21
CA VAL A 101 -10.74 2.73 -19.97
C VAL A 101 -9.24 2.99 -19.96
N ASP A 102 -8.74 3.53 -18.85
CA ASP A 102 -7.33 3.78 -18.58
C ASP A 102 -6.92 3.05 -17.30
N ARG A 103 -5.93 2.15 -17.38
CA ARG A 103 -5.41 1.40 -16.24
C ARG A 103 -4.00 1.86 -15.93
N LYS A 104 -3.70 2.10 -14.65
CA LYS A 104 -2.39 2.60 -14.21
C LYS A 104 -2.05 2.23 -12.77
N CYS A 105 -0.79 2.45 -12.41
CA CYS A 105 -0.35 2.39 -11.02
C CYS A 105 -0.92 3.56 -10.22
N GLY A 106 -1.56 3.26 -9.11
CA GLY A 106 -2.01 4.24 -8.12
C GLY A 106 -0.93 4.57 -7.10
N GLY A 107 -1.12 5.69 -6.40
CA GLY A 107 -0.20 6.13 -5.35
C GLY A 107 -0.26 5.28 -4.08
N SER A 108 0.22 5.86 -2.98
CA SER A 108 0.12 5.28 -1.64
C SER A 108 -1.30 5.32 -1.08
N THR A 109 -2.16 6.19 -1.61
CA THR A 109 -3.58 6.29 -1.31
C THR A 109 -4.37 6.24 -2.61
N CYS A 110 -5.53 5.60 -2.56
CA CYS A 110 -6.44 5.50 -3.69
C CYS A 110 -7.86 5.49 -3.17
N ASN A 111 -8.70 6.39 -3.68
CA ASN A 111 -10.11 6.46 -3.34
C ASN A 111 -10.96 6.43 -4.61
N TYR A 112 -12.15 5.85 -4.50
CA TYR A 112 -13.14 5.95 -5.55
C TYR A 112 -13.66 7.38 -5.65
N PHE A 113 -13.70 7.93 -6.86
CA PHE A 113 -14.34 9.22 -7.13
C PHE A 113 -14.75 9.32 -8.60
N CYS A 114 -15.74 10.17 -8.91
CA CYS A 114 -16.13 10.50 -10.27
C CYS A 114 -16.04 12.02 -10.49
N ILE A 115 -15.54 12.41 -11.65
CA ILE A 115 -15.50 13.81 -12.09
C ILE A 115 -16.31 13.91 -13.38
N SER A 116 -17.34 14.75 -13.35
CA SER A 116 -18.15 15.06 -14.52
C SER A 116 -17.76 16.44 -15.08
N LYS A 117 -17.66 16.55 -16.41
CA LYS A 117 -17.34 17.78 -17.13
C LYS A 117 -18.20 17.87 -18.40
N GLY A 118 -18.53 19.09 -18.83
CA GLY A 118 -19.18 19.34 -20.12
C GLY A 118 -20.27 20.40 -20.04
N TYR A 119 -20.46 21.13 -21.16
CA TYR A 119 -21.56 22.08 -21.35
C TYR A 119 -22.41 21.57 -22.52
N GLY A 120 -23.37 20.68 -22.22
CA GLY A 120 -24.31 20.11 -23.21
C GLY A 120 -24.16 18.61 -23.45
N THR A 121 -22.94 18.07 -23.40
CA THR A 121 -22.72 16.61 -23.34
C THR A 121 -21.85 16.29 -22.14
N GLU A 122 -22.38 15.49 -21.23
CA GLU A 122 -21.70 15.13 -19.99
C GLU A 122 -20.67 14.03 -20.26
N ILE A 123 -19.42 14.34 -19.95
CA ILE A 123 -18.32 13.38 -19.85
C ILE A 123 -18.09 13.10 -18.38
N GLU A 124 -18.27 11.87 -17.96
CA GLU A 124 -17.99 11.41 -16.60
C GLU A 124 -16.74 10.53 -16.63
N THR A 125 -15.78 10.78 -15.74
CA THR A 125 -14.65 9.88 -15.50
C THR A 125 -14.69 9.40 -14.07
N CYS A 126 -14.91 8.10 -13.88
CA CYS A 126 -14.89 7.46 -12.57
C CYS A 126 -13.59 6.70 -12.36
N THR A 127 -12.87 7.01 -11.29
CA THR A 127 -11.65 6.34 -10.86
C THR A 127 -11.99 5.25 -9.86
N PHE A 128 -11.53 4.03 -10.12
CA PHE A 128 -11.66 2.88 -9.24
C PHE A 128 -10.30 2.43 -8.74
N CYS A 129 -10.28 1.93 -7.51
CA CYS A 129 -9.07 1.50 -6.83
C CYS A 129 -9.13 0.00 -6.56
N CYS A 130 -8.04 -0.69 -6.84
CA CYS A 130 -7.91 -2.12 -6.59
C CYS A 130 -6.61 -2.42 -5.84
N PRO A 131 -6.57 -3.48 -5.03
CA PRO A 131 -5.30 -4.00 -4.55
C PRO A 131 -4.48 -4.49 -5.74
N GLY A 132 -3.20 -4.13 -5.82
CA GLY A 132 -2.32 -4.64 -6.86
C GLY A 132 -1.84 -6.07 -6.58
N LYS A 133 -1.38 -6.78 -7.61
CA LYS A 133 -0.74 -8.10 -7.43
C LYS A 133 0.58 -7.87 -6.69
N PRO A 134 0.87 -8.54 -5.57
CA PRO A 134 2.18 -8.39 -4.95
C PRO A 134 3.27 -8.82 -5.94
N VAL A 135 4.38 -8.08 -5.98
CA VAL A 135 5.60 -8.58 -6.63
C VAL A 135 6.11 -9.68 -5.74
N ILE A 136 5.92 -10.92 -6.18
CA ILE A 136 6.47 -12.07 -5.50
C ILE A 136 7.86 -12.31 -6.09
N ASP A 137 8.90 -12.08 -5.29
CA ASP A 137 10.24 -12.54 -5.67
C ASP A 137 10.24 -14.08 -5.68
N PRO A 138 10.62 -14.72 -6.79
CA PRO A 138 10.59 -16.18 -6.92
C PRO A 138 11.49 -16.88 -5.89
N ASP A 139 12.46 -16.17 -5.31
CA ASP A 139 13.37 -16.69 -4.28
C ASP A 139 12.75 -16.76 -2.86
N LEU A 140 11.56 -16.17 -2.65
CA LEU A 140 10.87 -16.08 -1.35
C LEU A 140 9.53 -16.84 -1.30
N LEU A 141 9.18 -17.58 -2.34
CA LEU A 141 7.97 -18.39 -2.37
C LEU A 141 8.15 -19.65 -1.52
N GLU A 142 7.51 -19.70 -0.34
CA GLU A 142 7.18 -20.98 0.28
C GLU A 142 6.20 -21.72 -0.65
N GLU A 143 6.54 -22.95 -1.03
CA GLU A 143 5.74 -23.77 -1.93
C GLU A 143 4.34 -24.02 -1.32
N GLY A 144 3.29 -23.35 -1.83
CA GLY A 144 1.91 -23.76 -1.51
C GLY A 144 0.85 -22.65 -1.49
N GLU A 145 1.21 -21.37 -1.47
CA GLU A 145 0.21 -20.30 -1.42
C GLU A 145 -0.15 -19.80 -2.83
N ALA A 146 -1.36 -20.13 -3.28
CA ALA A 146 -1.87 -19.63 -4.55
C ALA A 146 -1.93 -18.09 -4.52
N PRO A 147 -1.39 -17.39 -5.54
CA PRO A 147 -1.39 -15.94 -5.53
C PRO A 147 -2.84 -15.43 -5.46
N PRO A 148 -3.13 -14.39 -4.64
CA PRO A 148 -4.48 -13.87 -4.52
C PRO A 148 -4.98 -13.46 -5.90
N LEU A 149 -6.15 -13.99 -6.27
CA LEU A 149 -6.79 -13.73 -7.55
C LEU A 149 -7.11 -12.23 -7.62
N TYR A 150 -6.27 -11.50 -8.36
CA TYR A 150 -6.45 -10.08 -8.62
C TYR A 150 -7.79 -9.85 -9.32
N LYS A 151 -8.71 -9.21 -8.61
CA LYS A 151 -9.97 -8.71 -9.16
C LYS A 151 -10.01 -7.20 -8.94
N CYS A 152 -9.52 -6.45 -9.93
CA CYS A 152 -10.11 -5.13 -10.14
C CYS A 152 -11.59 -5.33 -10.51
N PRO A 153 -12.48 -4.37 -10.21
CA PRO A 153 -13.85 -4.48 -10.67
C PRO A 153 -13.84 -4.73 -12.18
N GLU A 154 -14.21 -5.95 -12.57
CA GLU A 154 -14.77 -6.19 -13.88
C GLU A 154 -16.04 -5.36 -13.88
N TYR A 155 -16.14 -4.41 -14.80
CA TYR A 155 -17.40 -3.71 -14.99
C TYR A 155 -18.40 -4.76 -15.46
N SER A 156 -19.18 -5.33 -14.54
CA SER A 156 -20.31 -6.17 -14.89
C SER A 156 -21.30 -5.26 -15.58
N HIS A 157 -21.47 -5.44 -16.88
CA HIS A 157 -22.59 -4.86 -17.62
C HIS A 157 -23.88 -5.35 -16.95
N VAL A 158 -24.49 -4.52 -16.12
CA VAL A 158 -25.89 -4.67 -15.69
C VAL A 158 -26.61 -3.42 -16.14
#